data_AF-A0A934E6X9-F1
#
_entry.id   AF-A0A934E6X9-F1
#
_cell.length_a   1.000
_cell.length_b   1.000
_cell.length_c   1.000
_cell.angle_alpha   90.00
_cell.angle_beta   90.00
_cell.angle_gamma   90.00
#
_symmetry.space_group_name_H-M   'P 1'
#
loop_
_entity.id
_entity.type
_entity.pdbx_description
1 polymer ?
#
loop_
_entity_poly.entity_id
_entity_poly.type
_entity_poly.pdbx_seq_one_letter_code
_entity_poly.pdbx_strand_id
1 'polypeptide(L)'
;MIISAFKNWNNHSVTFMPSWRDRLLDANRILNALAASTEGEFIQLGEKLQEFYFRTRGLSDLSSEVAGCLSGEELKQNMEGLQAVFAQVQEQDELSGKGVSVLSSLLCRFEAIATQLGRFDQTIRNLRVLCNFIRIESSRLGDRDTGFTALGEDVRKLAGNVTEKSAELMNHSENLAEMIRQGLKRMTDFEKKQQGHARLILDQAVQNLSAMTQRHQSSSETLGEIATRWKRISQSIGEVVASMQFHDITRQRLEHVRDALGDVGEKLGPEVSAKADKNSSGPWRLFQKRAGNGSDGITGLSDAIVPCQVQSVQLKDADTDMLSAVGRIIENLKRIGSEITVMAGEMRSLAGAGSQKEESFLSDLEKKFSLLAGALASYGEINREWSASMERVTASARDMTLYIREIDRIGIQMRMIALNAGIHAAHLGQEGAALGILAESISRLSNETSRKIDEISGTLRAVMDEAGSFALHRTSPDGRNRSG
;
A
#
# COMPACT_ATOMS: atom_id res chain seq x y z
N MET A 1 -35.06 -4.08 -68.47
CA MET A 1 -35.06 -4.96 -69.67
C MET A 1 -36.36 -5.76 -69.85
N ILE A 2 -36.98 -6.28 -68.79
CA ILE A 2 -38.26 -7.03 -68.88
C ILE A 2 -39.45 -6.12 -69.23
N ILE A 3 -39.54 -4.94 -68.60
CA ILE A 3 -40.61 -3.95 -68.86
C ILE A 3 -40.51 -3.35 -70.28
N SER A 4 -39.29 -3.13 -70.77
CA SER A 4 -39.06 -2.59 -72.13
C SER A 4 -39.42 -3.58 -73.24
N ALA A 5 -39.32 -4.88 -72.98
CA ALA A 5 -39.76 -5.91 -73.92
C ALA A 5 -41.29 -6.05 -73.99
N PHE A 6 -42.02 -5.65 -72.95
CA PHE A 6 -43.48 -5.72 -72.90
C PHE A 6 -44.20 -4.60 -73.69
N LYS A 7 -43.59 -3.41 -73.81
CA LYS A 7 -44.18 -2.30 -74.59
C LYS A 7 -44.30 -2.61 -76.10
N ASN A 8 -43.52 -3.56 -76.62
CA ASN A 8 -43.52 -3.94 -78.04
C ASN A 8 -44.52 -5.05 -78.40
N TRP A 9 -45.34 -5.52 -77.46
CA TRP A 9 -46.21 -6.69 -77.66
C TRP A 9 -47.41 -6.44 -78.60
N ASN A 10 -47.78 -5.18 -78.85
CA ASN A 10 -49.05 -4.89 -79.53
C ASN A 10 -49.04 -5.04 -81.06
N ASN A 11 -47.93 -5.48 -81.68
CA ASN A 11 -47.86 -5.71 -83.12
C ASN A 11 -46.98 -6.93 -83.45
N HIS A 12 -47.63 -7.96 -84.02
CA HIS A 12 -47.07 -9.12 -84.74
C HIS A 12 -46.77 -10.44 -83.98
N SER A 13 -47.62 -11.44 -84.28
CA SER A 13 -47.32 -12.86 -84.58
C SER A 13 -46.38 -13.68 -83.66
N VAL A 14 -46.99 -14.42 -82.73
CA VAL A 14 -46.96 -15.89 -82.43
C VAL A 14 -45.66 -16.74 -82.56
N THR A 15 -44.49 -16.26 -82.97
CA THR A 15 -43.24 -17.09 -83.04
C THR A 15 -42.22 -16.80 -81.93
N PHE A 16 -42.66 -16.45 -80.72
CA PHE A 16 -41.75 -15.97 -79.65
C PHE A 16 -41.85 -16.71 -78.29
N MET A 17 -42.52 -17.87 -78.21
CA MET A 17 -42.66 -18.61 -76.94
C MET A 17 -41.34 -19.14 -76.33
N PRO A 18 -40.35 -19.64 -77.08
CA PRO A 18 -39.12 -20.19 -76.47
C PRO A 18 -38.30 -19.13 -75.73
N SER A 19 -38.17 -17.93 -76.32
CA SER A 19 -37.23 -16.91 -75.84
C SER A 19 -37.60 -16.31 -74.48
N TRP A 20 -38.89 -16.24 -74.12
CA TRP A 20 -39.33 -15.67 -72.84
C TRP A 20 -39.20 -16.67 -71.70
N ARG A 21 -39.49 -17.95 -71.99
CA ARG A 21 -39.23 -19.05 -71.06
C ARG A 21 -37.75 -19.15 -70.76
N ASP A 22 -36.90 -19.11 -71.78
CA ASP A 22 -35.44 -19.15 -71.61
C ASP A 22 -34.95 -17.95 -70.79
N ARG A 23 -35.47 -16.75 -71.03
CA ARG A 23 -35.13 -15.55 -70.23
C ARG A 23 -35.59 -15.64 -68.77
N LEU A 24 -36.77 -16.22 -68.50
CA LEU A 24 -37.27 -16.42 -67.14
C LEU A 24 -36.45 -17.49 -66.40
N LEU A 25 -36.11 -18.58 -67.09
CA LEU A 25 -35.24 -19.62 -66.54
C LEU A 25 -33.83 -19.11 -66.29
N ASP A 26 -33.28 -18.27 -67.17
CA ASP A 26 -31.98 -17.64 -66.98
C ASP A 26 -32.01 -16.63 -65.82
N ALA A 27 -33.07 -15.82 -65.70
CA ALA A 27 -33.26 -14.96 -64.53
C ALA A 27 -33.35 -15.78 -63.24
N ASN A 28 -34.04 -16.93 -63.28
CA ASN A 28 -34.15 -17.85 -62.15
C ASN A 28 -32.79 -18.43 -61.75
N ARG A 29 -31.97 -18.81 -62.74
CA ARG A 29 -30.58 -19.27 -62.51
C ARG A 29 -29.71 -18.19 -61.89
N ILE A 30 -29.83 -16.94 -62.36
CA ILE A 30 -29.08 -15.79 -61.82
C ILE A 30 -29.48 -15.53 -60.36
N LEU A 31 -30.79 -15.51 -60.06
CA LEU A 31 -31.29 -15.32 -58.69
C LEU A 31 -30.82 -16.45 -57.77
N ASN A 32 -30.80 -17.70 -58.26
CA ASN A 32 -30.33 -18.84 -57.49
C ASN A 32 -28.82 -18.78 -57.22
N ALA A 33 -28.02 -18.37 -58.22
CA ALA A 33 -26.58 -18.16 -58.05
C ALA A 33 -26.28 -17.01 -57.08
N LEU A 34 -27.03 -15.91 -57.17
CA LEU A 34 -26.90 -14.76 -56.28
C LEU A 34 -27.20 -15.15 -54.83
N ALA A 35 -28.35 -15.78 -54.57
CA ALA A 35 -28.76 -16.22 -53.24
C ALA A 35 -27.75 -17.21 -52.62
N ALA A 36 -27.22 -18.15 -53.42
CA ALA A 36 -26.21 -19.10 -52.96
C ALA A 36 -24.86 -18.44 -52.65
N SER A 37 -24.45 -17.43 -53.44
CA SER A 37 -23.18 -16.72 -53.22
C SER A 37 -23.21 -15.80 -52.00
N THR A 38 -24.31 -15.07 -51.76
CA THR A 38 -24.40 -14.13 -50.65
C THR A 38 -24.53 -14.83 -49.30
N GLU A 39 -25.20 -15.99 -49.27
CA GLU A 39 -25.34 -16.80 -48.04
C GLU A 39 -23.97 -17.18 -47.45
N GLY A 40 -23.03 -17.67 -48.28
CA GLY A 40 -21.71 -18.04 -47.82
C GLY A 40 -20.91 -16.87 -47.23
N GLU A 41 -21.00 -15.69 -47.84
CA GLU A 41 -20.30 -14.49 -47.37
C GLU A 41 -20.88 -13.97 -46.04
N PHE A 42 -22.20 -13.98 -45.89
CA PHE A 42 -22.86 -13.54 -44.66
C PHE A 42 -22.64 -14.51 -43.49
N ILE A 43 -22.57 -15.82 -43.75
CA ILE A 43 -22.18 -16.82 -42.71
C ILE A 43 -20.75 -16.55 -42.25
N GLN A 44 -19.79 -16.40 -43.16
CA GLN A 44 -18.40 -16.09 -42.80
C GLN A 44 -18.26 -14.75 -42.05
N LEU A 45 -19.06 -13.74 -42.43
CA LEU A 45 -19.11 -12.46 -41.73
C LEU A 45 -19.65 -12.64 -40.30
N GLY A 46 -20.70 -13.45 -40.13
CA GLY A 46 -21.24 -13.82 -38.82
C GLY A 46 -20.23 -14.54 -37.93
N GLU A 47 -19.53 -15.55 -38.47
CA GLU A 47 -18.47 -16.28 -37.75
C GLU A 47 -17.35 -15.34 -37.29
N LYS A 48 -16.85 -14.48 -38.19
CA LYS A 48 -15.81 -13.49 -37.84
C LYS A 48 -16.30 -12.49 -36.80
N LEU A 49 -17.54 -12.02 -36.90
CA LEU A 49 -18.12 -11.10 -35.92
C LEU A 49 -18.30 -11.76 -34.56
N GLN A 50 -18.69 -13.03 -34.53
CA GLN A 50 -18.83 -13.82 -33.31
C GLN A 50 -17.45 -14.04 -32.65
N GLU A 51 -16.44 -14.47 -33.42
CA GLU A 51 -15.07 -14.59 -32.92
C GLU A 51 -14.57 -13.26 -32.35
N PHE A 52 -14.83 -12.18 -33.07
CA PHE A 52 -14.46 -10.82 -32.66
C PHE A 52 -15.16 -10.38 -31.38
N TYR A 53 -16.44 -10.69 -31.24
CA TYR A 53 -17.21 -10.43 -30.02
C TYR A 53 -16.58 -11.16 -28.82
N PHE A 54 -16.24 -12.44 -28.96
CA PHE A 54 -15.61 -13.21 -27.87
C PHE A 54 -14.22 -12.67 -27.50
N ARG A 55 -13.39 -12.33 -28.48
CA ARG A 55 -12.07 -11.73 -28.22
C ARG A 55 -12.18 -10.39 -27.50
N THR A 56 -13.12 -9.55 -27.91
CA THR A 56 -13.32 -8.23 -27.28
C THR A 56 -13.95 -8.35 -25.90
N ARG A 57 -14.81 -9.36 -25.67
CA ARG A 57 -15.33 -9.68 -24.34
C ARG A 57 -14.22 -10.12 -23.40
N GLY A 58 -13.33 -11.00 -23.85
CA GLY A 58 -12.15 -11.40 -23.08
C GLY A 58 -11.27 -10.21 -22.70
N LEU A 59 -11.14 -9.21 -23.60
CA LEU A 59 -10.43 -7.97 -23.31
C LEU A 59 -11.11 -7.15 -22.21
N SER A 60 -12.45 -7.10 -22.20
CA SER A 60 -13.21 -6.45 -21.13
C SER A 60 -13.07 -7.17 -19.80
N ASP A 61 -13.13 -8.51 -19.80
CA ASP A 61 -13.00 -9.32 -18.59
C ASP A 61 -11.60 -9.13 -17.97
N LEU A 62 -10.55 -9.17 -18.80
CA LEU A 62 -9.18 -8.87 -18.39
C LEU A 62 -9.05 -7.44 -17.86
N SER A 63 -9.71 -6.47 -18.50
CA SER A 63 -9.73 -5.07 -18.01
C SER A 63 -10.36 -4.99 -16.62
N SER A 64 -11.46 -5.70 -16.40
CA SER A 64 -12.14 -5.73 -15.10
C SER A 64 -11.29 -6.40 -14.02
N GLU A 65 -10.51 -7.43 -14.37
CA GLU A 65 -9.59 -8.09 -13.46
C GLU A 65 -8.42 -7.18 -13.09
N VAL A 66 -7.82 -6.51 -14.08
CA VAL A 66 -6.79 -5.47 -13.87
C VAL A 66 -7.35 -4.32 -13.02
N ALA A 67 -8.59 -3.93 -13.25
CA ALA A 67 -9.28 -2.93 -12.43
C ALA A 67 -9.51 -3.39 -11.00
N GLY A 68 -9.80 -4.68 -10.77
CA GLY A 68 -9.91 -5.24 -9.42
C GLY A 68 -8.58 -5.22 -8.66
N CYS A 69 -7.49 -5.61 -9.33
CA CYS A 69 -6.15 -5.61 -8.74
C CYS A 69 -5.63 -4.18 -8.47
N LEU A 70 -5.89 -3.24 -9.38
CA LEU A 70 -5.48 -1.85 -9.17
C LEU A 70 -6.40 -1.15 -8.18
N SER A 71 -7.73 -1.18 -8.38
CA SER A 71 -8.73 -0.48 -7.56
C SER A 71 -9.04 -1.16 -6.22
N GLY A 72 -8.34 -2.25 -5.89
CA GLY A 72 -8.60 -3.04 -4.69
C GLY A 72 -8.32 -2.26 -3.40
N GLU A 73 -9.16 -2.52 -2.39
CA GLU A 73 -8.97 -2.03 -1.01
C GLU A 73 -7.58 -2.39 -0.45
N GLU A 74 -6.97 -3.49 -0.92
CA GLU A 74 -5.60 -3.90 -0.55
C GLU A 74 -4.55 -2.86 -0.87
N LEU A 75 -4.58 -2.22 -2.05
CA LEU A 75 -3.57 -1.22 -2.40
C LEU A 75 -3.69 -0.02 -1.48
N LYS A 76 -4.92 0.44 -1.25
CA LYS A 76 -5.21 1.54 -0.35
C LYS A 76 -4.79 1.22 1.09
N GLN A 77 -5.12 0.03 1.60
CA GLN A 77 -4.70 -0.44 2.92
C GLN A 77 -3.17 -0.51 3.04
N ASN A 78 -2.48 -1.00 2.01
CA ASN A 78 -1.02 -1.03 1.98
C ASN A 78 -0.44 0.39 2.01
N MET A 79 -1.05 1.35 1.30
CA MET A 79 -0.64 2.76 1.32
C MET A 79 -0.87 3.42 2.69
N GLU A 80 -2.02 3.15 3.33
CA GLU A 80 -2.31 3.62 4.69
C GLU A 80 -1.34 3.01 5.71
N GLY A 81 -1.06 1.71 5.61
CA GLY A 81 -0.06 1.02 6.43
C GLY A 81 1.34 1.60 6.26
N LEU A 82 1.74 1.92 5.03
CA LEU A 82 3.00 2.59 4.75
C LEU A 82 3.07 4.00 5.36
N GLN A 83 1.98 4.78 5.29
CA GLN A 83 1.89 6.08 5.96
C GLN A 83 2.04 5.96 7.48
N ALA A 84 1.45 4.94 8.09
CA ALA A 84 1.60 4.67 9.52
C ALA A 84 3.07 4.35 9.87
N VAL A 85 3.75 3.52 9.08
CA VAL A 85 5.18 3.23 9.26
C VAL A 85 6.03 4.50 9.15
N PHE A 86 5.72 5.39 8.20
CA PHE A 86 6.44 6.66 8.06
C PHE A 86 6.26 7.59 9.27
N ALA A 87 5.03 7.70 9.78
CA ALA A 87 4.76 8.45 11.00
C ALA A 87 5.56 7.89 12.19
N GLN A 88 5.67 6.57 12.28
CA GLN A 88 6.46 5.90 13.31
C GLN A 88 7.96 6.19 13.20
N VAL A 89 8.52 6.25 11.99
CA VAL A 89 9.94 6.63 11.78
C VAL A 89 10.19 8.07 12.22
N GLN A 90 9.29 9.01 11.86
CA GLN A 90 9.42 10.40 12.28
C GLN A 90 9.35 10.56 13.80
N GLU A 91 8.42 9.87 14.45
CA GLU A 91 8.32 9.88 15.91
C GLU A 91 9.57 9.29 16.58
N GLN A 92 10.13 8.21 16.03
CA GLN A 92 11.37 7.61 16.53
C GLN A 92 12.58 8.55 16.38
N ASP A 93 12.64 9.34 15.32
CA ASP A 93 13.71 10.32 15.11
C ASP A 93 13.66 11.43 16.18
N GLU A 94 12.47 11.95 16.49
CA GLU A 94 12.30 12.93 17.57
C GLU A 94 12.65 12.35 18.96
N LEU A 95 12.24 11.11 19.21
CA LEU A 95 12.59 10.41 20.46
C LEU A 95 14.09 10.13 20.56
N SER A 96 14.77 9.88 19.44
CA SER A 96 16.22 9.72 19.37
C SER A 96 16.96 10.96 19.88
N GLY A 97 16.58 12.16 19.41
CA GLY A 97 17.14 13.43 19.88
C GLY A 97 16.92 13.68 21.38
N LYS A 98 15.74 13.31 21.91
CA LYS A 98 15.49 13.33 23.37
C LYS A 98 16.36 12.33 24.14
N GLY A 99 16.79 11.24 23.51
CA GLY A 99 17.73 10.30 24.13
C GLY A 99 19.05 10.96 24.44
N VAL A 100 19.66 11.61 23.44
CA VAL A 100 20.95 12.29 23.60
C VAL A 100 20.92 13.30 24.74
N SER A 101 19.84 14.08 24.88
CA SER A 101 19.72 15.05 25.98
C SER A 101 19.63 14.36 27.36
N VAL A 102 18.91 13.24 27.47
CA VAL A 102 18.81 12.46 28.71
C VAL A 102 20.16 11.86 29.11
N LEU A 103 20.90 11.21 28.21
CA LEU A 103 22.24 10.71 28.58
C LEU A 103 23.20 11.85 28.95
N SER A 104 23.10 12.99 28.28
CA SER A 104 23.93 14.16 28.61
C SER A 104 23.63 14.67 30.02
N SER A 105 22.36 14.76 30.38
CA SER A 105 21.89 15.12 31.72
C SER A 105 22.39 14.12 32.77
N LEU A 106 22.22 12.81 32.52
CA LEU A 106 22.72 11.77 33.42
C LEU A 106 24.23 11.81 33.59
N LEU A 107 24.99 12.02 32.51
CA LEU A 107 26.45 12.17 32.57
C LEU A 107 26.85 13.33 33.50
N CYS A 108 26.21 14.48 33.33
CA CYS A 108 26.48 15.66 34.16
C CYS A 108 26.19 15.38 35.64
N ARG A 109 25.12 14.64 35.95
CA ARG A 109 24.79 14.23 37.33
C ARG A 109 25.84 13.28 37.91
N PHE A 110 26.34 12.32 37.14
CA PHE A 110 27.40 11.41 37.61
C PHE A 110 28.75 12.13 37.81
N GLU A 111 29.09 13.09 36.94
CA GLU A 111 30.28 13.93 37.12
C GLU A 111 30.17 14.82 38.36
N ALA A 112 28.96 15.31 38.67
CA ALA A 112 28.68 16.02 39.92
C ALA A 112 28.87 15.12 41.15
N ILE A 113 28.37 13.86 41.11
CA ILE A 113 28.57 12.87 42.18
C ILE A 113 30.06 12.59 42.39
N ALA A 114 30.82 12.33 41.32
CA ALA A 114 32.26 12.11 41.40
C ALA A 114 32.98 13.31 42.04
N THR A 115 32.61 14.53 41.68
CA THR A 115 33.16 15.75 42.29
C THR A 115 32.86 15.86 43.78
N GLN A 116 31.65 15.49 44.22
CA GLN A 116 31.28 15.49 45.65
C GLN A 116 32.01 14.39 46.43
N LEU A 117 32.19 13.21 45.83
CA LEU A 117 33.00 12.13 46.40
C LEU A 117 34.47 12.54 46.53
N GLY A 118 35.02 13.31 45.58
CA GLY A 118 36.38 13.84 45.69
C GLY A 118 36.57 14.74 46.92
N ARG A 119 35.50 15.40 47.38
CA ARG A 119 35.53 16.22 48.62
C ARG A 119 35.52 15.40 49.91
N PHE A 120 35.19 14.10 49.87
CA PHE A 120 35.32 13.22 51.04
C PHE A 120 36.77 13.00 51.44
N ASP A 121 37.69 13.05 50.50
CA ASP A 121 39.12 12.90 50.76
C ASP A 121 39.63 13.96 51.76
N GLN A 122 39.10 15.20 51.67
CA GLN A 122 39.39 16.23 52.67
C GLN A 122 38.82 15.90 54.04
N THR A 123 37.60 15.37 54.10
CA THR A 123 36.96 14.91 55.34
C THR A 123 37.78 13.78 55.97
N ILE A 124 38.25 12.81 55.18
CA ILE A 124 39.11 11.70 55.63
C ILE A 124 40.46 12.22 56.16
N ARG A 125 41.08 13.18 55.47
CA ARG A 125 42.31 13.85 55.95
C ARG A 125 42.11 14.50 57.32
N ASN A 126 41.04 15.26 57.48
CA ASN A 126 40.71 15.92 58.75
C ASN A 126 40.49 14.89 59.87
N LEU A 127 39.82 13.77 59.58
CA LEU A 127 39.63 12.64 60.48
C LEU A 127 40.96 12.02 60.96
N ARG A 128 41.91 11.80 60.03
CA ARG A 128 43.24 11.29 60.37
C ARG A 128 44.01 12.25 61.27
N VAL A 129 43.92 13.55 61.02
CA VAL A 129 44.55 14.57 61.87
C VAL A 129 43.95 14.56 63.29
N LEU A 130 42.61 14.50 63.40
CA LEU A 130 41.93 14.38 64.69
C LEU A 130 42.32 13.10 65.44
N CYS A 131 42.42 11.97 64.73
CA CYS A 131 42.89 10.71 65.31
C CYS A 131 44.31 10.84 65.89
N ASN A 132 45.23 11.50 65.18
CA ASN A 132 46.58 11.76 65.68
C ASN A 132 46.57 12.65 66.94
N PHE A 133 45.74 13.69 66.97
CA PHE A 133 45.60 14.53 68.16
C PHE A 133 45.02 13.77 69.36
N ILE A 134 44.01 12.93 69.15
CA ILE A 134 43.46 12.08 70.22
C ILE A 134 44.52 11.14 70.78
N ARG A 135 45.38 10.55 69.93
CA ARG A 135 46.46 9.68 70.38
C ARG A 135 47.53 10.43 71.17
N ILE A 136 47.93 11.63 70.72
CA ILE A 136 48.89 12.47 71.44
C ILE A 136 48.33 12.83 72.82
N GLU A 137 47.08 13.29 72.86
CA GLU A 137 46.43 13.70 74.09
C GLU A 137 46.19 12.53 75.05
N SER A 138 45.80 11.36 74.52
CA SER A 138 45.68 10.12 75.30
C SER A 138 47.04 9.67 75.86
N SER A 139 48.13 9.84 75.13
CA SER A 139 49.48 9.52 75.64
C SER A 139 49.95 10.51 76.72
N ARG A 140 49.46 11.76 76.69
CA ARG A 140 49.75 12.80 77.70
C ARG A 140 49.09 12.50 79.05
N LEU A 141 47.90 11.91 79.02
CA LEU A 141 47.13 11.55 80.22
C LEU A 141 47.67 10.29 80.94
N GLY A 142 48.58 9.54 80.30
CA GLY A 142 49.22 8.34 80.88
C GLY A 142 48.23 7.21 81.19
N ASP A 143 48.56 6.35 82.16
CA ASP A 143 47.75 5.18 82.58
C ASP A 143 46.39 5.52 83.24
N ARG A 144 46.03 6.82 83.33
CA ARG A 144 44.80 7.25 84.00
C ARG A 144 43.53 7.02 83.17
N ASP A 145 43.63 6.86 81.85
CA ASP A 145 42.44 6.60 81.02
C ASP A 145 42.75 5.83 79.72
N THR A 146 42.50 4.52 79.74
CA THR A 146 42.61 3.63 78.56
C THR A 146 41.48 3.85 77.55
N GLY A 147 40.39 4.52 77.95
CA GLY A 147 39.20 4.73 77.11
C GLY A 147 39.46 5.63 75.89
N PHE A 148 40.34 6.63 76.03
CA PHE A 148 40.67 7.55 74.93
C PHE A 148 41.65 6.94 73.91
N THR A 149 42.44 5.95 74.30
CA THR A 149 43.25 5.18 73.36
C THR A 149 42.35 4.32 72.47
N ALA A 150 41.32 3.70 73.05
CA ALA A 150 40.29 2.97 72.31
C ALA A 150 39.48 3.90 71.38
N LEU A 151 39.15 5.12 71.83
CA LEU A 151 38.51 6.14 70.99
C LEU A 151 39.34 6.45 69.74
N GLY A 152 40.65 6.68 69.90
CA GLY A 152 41.55 6.94 68.77
C GLY A 152 41.58 5.79 67.77
N GLU A 153 41.47 4.55 68.26
CA GLU A 153 41.38 3.35 67.43
C GLU A 153 40.05 3.23 66.68
N ASP A 154 38.94 3.52 67.33
CA ASP A 154 37.62 3.47 66.71
C ASP A 154 37.50 4.53 65.61
N VAL A 155 37.94 5.76 65.88
CA VAL A 155 37.98 6.85 64.89
C VAL A 155 38.87 6.47 63.70
N ARG A 156 40.00 5.77 63.93
CA ARG A 156 40.87 5.26 62.87
C ARG A 156 40.18 4.21 62.00
N LYS A 157 39.46 3.26 62.61
CA LYS A 157 38.68 2.23 61.88
C LYS A 157 37.55 2.87 61.06
N LEU A 158 36.82 3.82 61.64
CA LEU A 158 35.77 4.56 60.93
C LEU A 158 36.33 5.33 59.74
N ALA A 159 37.47 6.03 59.90
CA ALA A 159 38.14 6.70 58.80
C ALA A 159 38.55 5.72 57.69
N GLY A 160 39.04 4.52 58.07
CA GLY A 160 39.34 3.44 57.14
C GLY A 160 38.12 3.02 56.32
N ASN A 161 37.00 2.73 57.00
CA ASN A 161 35.76 2.30 56.35
C ASN A 161 35.18 3.39 55.43
N VAL A 162 35.19 4.66 55.82
CA VAL A 162 34.76 5.77 54.94
C VAL A 162 35.67 5.88 53.71
N THR A 163 36.97 5.66 53.87
CA THR A 163 37.93 5.69 52.76
C THR A 163 37.65 4.57 51.76
N GLU A 164 37.47 3.34 52.25
CA GLU A 164 37.16 2.18 51.43
C GLU A 164 35.85 2.38 50.65
N LYS A 165 34.76 2.73 51.35
CA LYS A 165 33.44 2.92 50.75
C LYS A 165 33.37 4.10 49.79
N SER A 166 34.08 5.19 50.10
CA SER A 166 34.19 6.33 49.18
C SER A 166 34.98 5.98 47.91
N ALA A 167 35.98 5.12 47.99
CA ALA A 167 36.73 4.65 46.84
C ALA A 167 35.88 3.71 45.95
N GLU A 168 35.11 2.80 46.57
CA GLU A 168 34.15 1.94 45.87
C GLU A 168 33.10 2.78 45.11
N LEU A 169 32.54 3.80 45.76
CA LEU A 169 31.59 4.75 45.15
C LEU A 169 32.21 5.53 43.98
N MET A 170 33.45 6.01 44.12
CA MET A 170 34.13 6.74 43.05
C MET A 170 34.31 5.86 41.82
N ASN A 171 34.80 4.63 42.01
CA ASN A 171 34.99 3.66 40.94
C ASN A 171 33.66 3.35 40.22
N HIS A 172 32.56 3.14 40.96
CA HIS A 172 31.23 2.95 40.35
C HIS A 172 30.77 4.18 39.56
N SER A 173 30.95 5.39 40.11
CA SER A 173 30.58 6.64 39.44
C SER A 173 31.36 6.85 38.15
N GLU A 174 32.66 6.55 38.14
CA GLU A 174 33.52 6.66 36.95
C GLU A 174 33.15 5.64 35.89
N ASN A 175 32.91 4.37 36.27
CA ASN A 175 32.49 3.32 35.34
C ASN A 175 31.14 3.66 34.68
N LEU A 176 30.19 4.21 35.44
CA LEU A 176 28.90 4.66 34.90
C LEU A 176 29.03 5.86 33.98
N ALA A 177 29.83 6.86 34.36
CA ALA A 177 30.10 8.00 33.50
C ALA A 177 30.72 7.54 32.17
N GLU A 178 31.65 6.59 32.20
CA GLU A 178 32.27 6.05 30.99
C GLU A 178 31.28 5.26 30.13
N MET A 179 30.42 4.43 30.73
CA MET A 179 29.36 3.73 30.01
C MET A 179 28.38 4.70 29.34
N ILE A 180 27.98 5.76 30.05
CA ILE A 180 27.09 6.80 29.51
C ILE A 180 27.78 7.55 28.36
N ARG A 181 29.06 7.91 28.50
CA ARG A 181 29.85 8.55 27.43
C ARG A 181 29.90 7.68 26.17
N GLN A 182 30.14 6.39 26.33
CA GLN A 182 30.16 5.45 25.20
C GLN A 182 28.79 5.34 24.53
N GLY A 183 27.70 5.26 25.30
CA GLY A 183 26.34 5.28 24.78
C GLY A 183 26.01 6.58 24.04
N LEU A 184 26.41 7.71 24.59
CA LEU A 184 26.18 9.04 24.02
C LEU A 184 26.95 9.21 22.70
N LYS A 185 28.18 8.71 22.63
CA LYS A 185 28.96 8.67 21.37
C LYS A 185 28.29 7.81 20.31
N ARG A 186 27.85 6.59 20.65
CA ARG A 186 27.13 5.70 19.71
C ARG A 186 25.85 6.35 19.20
N MET A 187 25.08 6.98 20.09
CA MET A 187 23.83 7.66 19.76
C MET A 187 24.04 8.85 18.83
N THR A 188 25.04 9.69 19.12
CA THR A 188 25.36 10.86 18.27
C THR A 188 25.95 10.45 16.92
N ASP A 189 26.75 9.40 16.85
CA ASP A 189 27.24 8.84 15.58
C ASP A 189 26.10 8.26 14.74
N PHE A 190 25.11 7.62 15.38
CA PHE A 190 23.91 7.15 14.70
C PHE A 190 23.01 8.28 14.22
N GLU A 191 22.74 9.26 15.07
CA GLU A 191 21.93 10.43 14.74
C GLU A 191 22.54 11.16 13.54
N LYS A 192 23.86 11.35 13.50
CA LYS A 192 24.57 11.92 12.33
C LYS A 192 24.39 11.08 11.07
N LYS A 193 24.41 9.74 11.17
CA LYS A 193 24.20 8.86 10.02
C LYS A 193 22.76 8.92 9.52
N GLN A 194 21.78 9.14 10.41
CA GLN A 194 20.36 9.08 10.05
C GLN A 194 19.68 10.41 9.76
N GLN A 195 20.11 11.51 10.38
CA GLN A 195 19.48 12.83 10.27
C GLN A 195 19.37 13.33 8.81
N GLY A 196 20.28 12.90 7.93
CA GLY A 196 20.22 13.18 6.49
C GLY A 196 19.48 12.12 5.67
N HIS A 197 19.67 10.83 5.96
CA HIS A 197 19.15 9.75 5.13
C HIS A 197 17.67 9.46 5.41
N ALA A 198 17.25 9.36 6.66
CA ALA A 198 15.89 8.99 7.00
C ALA A 198 14.89 10.04 6.49
N ARG A 199 15.17 11.33 6.69
CA ARG A 199 14.30 12.42 6.24
C ARG A 199 14.20 12.50 4.72
N LEU A 200 15.32 12.34 4.01
CA LEU A 200 15.34 12.37 2.56
C LEU A 200 14.65 11.14 1.94
N ILE A 201 14.84 9.96 2.53
CA ILE A 201 14.11 8.73 2.16
C ILE A 201 12.62 8.90 2.43
N LEU A 202 12.23 9.48 3.57
CA LEU A 202 10.83 9.74 3.92
C LEU A 202 10.17 10.70 2.94
N ASP A 203 10.80 11.84 2.66
CA ASP A 203 10.26 12.83 1.73
C ASP A 203 10.09 12.23 0.32
N GLN A 204 11.08 11.47 -0.15
CA GLN A 204 11.01 10.79 -1.44
C GLN A 204 9.97 9.67 -1.46
N ALA A 205 9.79 8.95 -0.36
CA ALA A 205 8.82 7.86 -0.28
C ALA A 205 7.38 8.39 -0.22
N VAL A 206 7.14 9.51 0.48
CA VAL A 206 5.85 10.22 0.46
C VAL A 206 5.54 10.74 -0.94
N GLN A 207 6.52 11.33 -1.62
CA GLN A 207 6.36 11.76 -3.02
C GLN A 207 6.02 10.59 -3.93
N ASN A 208 6.75 9.48 -3.84
CA ASN A 208 6.46 8.27 -4.61
C ASN A 208 5.07 7.70 -4.31
N LEU A 209 4.66 7.68 -3.03
CA LEU A 209 3.35 7.22 -2.62
C LEU A 209 2.24 8.10 -3.21
N SER A 210 2.44 9.43 -3.20
CA SER A 210 1.48 10.36 -3.82
C SER A 210 1.39 10.16 -5.34
N ALA A 211 2.52 9.93 -6.01
CA ALA A 211 2.56 9.62 -7.43
C ALA A 211 1.86 8.28 -7.73
N MET A 212 1.98 7.30 -6.82
CA MET A 212 1.26 6.03 -6.89
C MET A 212 -0.25 6.23 -6.75
N THR A 213 -0.70 7.03 -5.78
CA THR A 213 -2.14 7.33 -5.59
C THR A 213 -2.69 8.03 -6.83
N GLN A 214 -1.95 8.98 -7.39
CA GLN A 214 -2.36 9.69 -8.59
C GLN A 214 -2.43 8.77 -9.80
N ARG A 215 -1.43 7.92 -10.00
CA ARG A 215 -1.40 6.95 -11.11
C ARG A 215 -2.48 5.90 -10.97
N HIS A 216 -2.76 5.47 -9.75
CA HIS A 216 -3.87 4.58 -9.40
C HIS A 216 -5.23 5.20 -9.75
N GLN A 217 -5.46 6.44 -9.32
CA GLN A 217 -6.69 7.17 -9.63
C GLN A 217 -6.90 7.32 -11.14
N SER A 218 -5.86 7.74 -11.87
CA SER A 218 -5.90 7.87 -13.34
C SER A 218 -6.11 6.52 -14.04
N SER A 219 -5.50 5.45 -13.51
CA SER A 219 -5.70 4.08 -14.01
C SER A 219 -7.15 3.62 -13.82
N SER A 220 -7.74 3.89 -12.65
CA SER A 220 -9.14 3.58 -12.36
C SER A 220 -10.11 4.33 -13.27
N GLU A 221 -9.84 5.61 -13.55
CA GLU A 221 -10.63 6.41 -14.50
C GLU A 221 -10.55 5.83 -15.91
N THR A 222 -9.34 5.52 -16.39
CA THR A 222 -9.12 4.90 -17.71
C THR A 222 -9.84 3.56 -17.84
N LEU A 223 -9.82 2.73 -16.79
CA LEU A 223 -10.54 1.45 -16.76
C LEU A 223 -12.06 1.64 -16.80
N GLY A 224 -12.58 2.67 -16.13
CA GLY A 224 -13.98 3.08 -16.24
C GLY A 224 -14.34 3.45 -17.68
N GLU A 225 -13.49 4.23 -18.35
CA GLU A 225 -13.68 4.59 -19.77
C GLU A 225 -13.67 3.36 -20.68
N ILE A 226 -12.74 2.42 -20.49
CA ILE A 226 -12.67 1.15 -21.22
C ILE A 226 -13.99 0.36 -21.05
N ALA A 227 -14.52 0.27 -19.83
CA ALA A 227 -15.80 -0.41 -19.58
C ALA A 227 -16.98 0.27 -20.30
N THR A 228 -17.00 1.60 -20.37
CA THR A 228 -18.04 2.33 -21.13
C THR A 228 -17.90 2.15 -22.64
N ARG A 229 -16.66 2.13 -23.18
CA ARG A 229 -16.39 1.81 -24.59
C ARG A 229 -16.84 0.40 -24.93
N TRP A 230 -16.60 -0.56 -24.05
CA TRP A 230 -17.06 -1.94 -24.24
C TRP A 230 -18.58 -2.02 -24.39
N LYS A 231 -19.34 -1.32 -23.53
CA LYS A 231 -20.80 -1.26 -23.64
C LYS A 231 -21.25 -0.74 -25.02
N ARG A 232 -20.56 0.28 -25.56
CA ARG A 232 -20.83 0.81 -26.92
C ARG A 232 -20.47 -0.19 -28.02
N ILE A 233 -19.35 -0.90 -27.90
CA ILE A 233 -18.95 -1.94 -28.87
C ILE A 233 -19.96 -3.08 -28.87
N SER A 234 -20.36 -3.59 -27.70
CA SER A 234 -21.35 -4.66 -27.58
C SER A 234 -22.71 -4.26 -28.17
N GLN A 235 -23.14 -3.01 -27.98
CA GLN A 235 -24.35 -2.49 -28.62
C GLN A 235 -24.21 -2.44 -30.15
N SER A 236 -23.08 -1.94 -30.65
CA SER A 236 -22.80 -1.87 -32.09
C SER A 236 -22.77 -3.25 -32.74
N ILE A 237 -22.21 -4.26 -32.06
CA ILE A 237 -22.23 -5.65 -32.51
C ILE A 237 -23.67 -6.19 -32.54
N GLY A 238 -24.49 -5.88 -31.53
CA GLY A 238 -25.92 -6.22 -31.54
C GLY A 238 -26.68 -5.60 -32.71
N GLU A 239 -26.38 -4.34 -33.05
CA GLU A 239 -26.94 -3.65 -34.22
C GLU A 239 -26.50 -4.29 -35.55
N VAL A 240 -25.24 -4.77 -35.64
CA VAL A 240 -24.75 -5.52 -36.81
C VAL A 240 -25.47 -6.85 -36.94
N VAL A 241 -25.63 -7.61 -35.85
CA VAL A 241 -26.35 -8.90 -35.85
C VAL A 241 -27.81 -8.70 -36.24
N ALA A 242 -28.49 -7.68 -35.71
CA ALA A 242 -29.85 -7.31 -36.11
C ALA A 242 -29.91 -6.91 -37.59
N SER A 243 -28.92 -6.16 -38.09
CA SER A 243 -28.82 -5.77 -39.50
C SER A 243 -28.56 -6.98 -40.41
N MET A 244 -27.90 -8.01 -39.90
CA MET A 244 -27.63 -9.26 -40.61
C MET A 244 -28.91 -10.09 -40.82
N GLN A 245 -29.92 -9.98 -39.95
CA GLN A 245 -31.21 -10.65 -40.14
C GLN A 245 -31.96 -10.17 -41.40
N PHE A 246 -31.72 -8.94 -41.86
CA PHE A 246 -32.28 -8.46 -43.12
C PHE A 246 -31.76 -9.24 -44.33
N HIS A 247 -30.56 -9.85 -44.24
CA HIS A 247 -30.09 -10.76 -45.29
C HIS A 247 -31.00 -12.00 -45.39
N ASP A 248 -31.43 -12.57 -44.26
CA ASP A 248 -32.35 -13.73 -44.27
C ASP A 248 -33.72 -13.35 -44.84
N ILE A 249 -34.22 -12.16 -44.50
CA ILE A 249 -35.47 -11.61 -45.09
C ILE A 249 -35.30 -11.42 -46.61
N THR A 250 -34.18 -10.86 -47.06
CA THR A 250 -33.87 -10.66 -48.49
C THR A 250 -33.74 -12.00 -49.21
N ARG A 251 -33.10 -13.01 -48.59
CA ARG A 251 -33.02 -14.37 -49.11
C ARG A 251 -34.40 -14.98 -49.30
N GLN A 252 -35.27 -14.94 -48.28
CA GLN A 252 -36.63 -15.46 -48.37
C GLN A 252 -37.43 -14.77 -49.49
N ARG A 253 -37.28 -13.44 -49.63
CA ARG A 253 -37.90 -12.70 -50.74
C ARG A 253 -37.35 -13.15 -52.11
N LEU A 254 -36.04 -13.37 -52.23
CA LEU A 254 -35.42 -13.89 -53.46
C LEU A 254 -35.91 -15.30 -53.79
N GLU A 255 -36.07 -16.18 -52.80
CA GLU A 255 -36.64 -17.52 -52.97
C GLU A 255 -38.12 -17.45 -53.40
N HIS A 256 -38.91 -16.56 -52.80
CA HIS A 256 -40.31 -16.36 -53.19
C HIS A 256 -40.45 -15.79 -54.61
N VAL A 257 -39.57 -14.88 -55.00
CA VAL A 257 -39.49 -14.36 -56.38
C VAL A 257 -39.10 -15.48 -57.34
N ARG A 258 -38.10 -16.28 -56.98
CA ARG A 258 -37.61 -17.44 -57.75
C ARG A 258 -38.72 -18.46 -57.98
N ASP A 259 -39.39 -18.89 -56.92
CA ASP A 259 -40.44 -19.92 -56.98
C ASP A 259 -41.63 -19.41 -57.82
N ALA A 260 -42.01 -18.14 -57.66
CA ALA A 260 -43.06 -17.55 -58.47
C ALA A 260 -42.68 -17.39 -59.96
N LEU A 261 -41.42 -17.07 -60.28
CA LEU A 261 -40.93 -17.00 -61.66
C LEU A 261 -40.78 -18.40 -62.28
N GLY A 262 -40.42 -19.40 -61.47
CA GLY A 262 -40.42 -20.81 -61.85
C GLY A 262 -41.82 -21.32 -62.21
N ASP A 263 -42.80 -21.04 -61.36
CA ASP A 263 -44.23 -21.36 -61.60
C ASP A 263 -44.75 -20.76 -62.93
N VAL A 264 -44.29 -19.55 -63.29
CA VAL A 264 -44.61 -18.91 -64.57
C VAL A 264 -43.93 -19.62 -65.73
N GLY A 265 -42.64 -19.94 -65.58
CA GLY A 265 -41.83 -20.59 -66.60
C GLY A 265 -42.28 -22.02 -66.94
N GLU A 266 -42.78 -22.77 -65.95
CA GLU A 266 -43.33 -24.12 -66.15
C GLU A 266 -44.68 -24.10 -66.88
N LYS A 267 -45.57 -23.18 -66.52
CA LYS A 267 -46.90 -23.05 -67.14
C LYS A 267 -46.88 -22.46 -68.56
N LEU A 268 -45.82 -21.76 -68.95
CA LEU A 268 -45.59 -21.25 -70.31
C LEU A 268 -44.89 -22.29 -71.23
N GLY A 269 -44.67 -23.54 -70.77
CA GLY A 269 -44.07 -24.62 -71.56
C GLY A 269 -45.02 -25.25 -72.62
N PRO A 270 -44.50 -26.00 -73.61
CA PRO A 270 -45.30 -26.57 -74.71
C PRO A 270 -46.29 -27.70 -74.32
N GLU A 271 -46.26 -28.19 -73.07
CA GLU A 271 -47.12 -29.29 -72.63
C GLU A 271 -47.82 -28.96 -71.31
N VAL A 272 -48.99 -28.32 -71.39
CA VAL A 272 -49.99 -28.43 -70.34
C VAL A 272 -50.79 -29.70 -70.61
N SER A 273 -50.28 -30.85 -70.16
CA SER A 273 -51.15 -32.00 -69.93
C SER A 273 -52.03 -31.65 -68.74
N ALA A 274 -53.33 -31.59 -68.98
CA ALA A 274 -54.34 -31.33 -67.98
C ALA A 274 -54.36 -32.44 -66.90
N LYS A 275 -53.45 -32.36 -65.93
CA LYS A 275 -53.60 -32.98 -64.62
C LYS A 275 -53.25 -31.96 -63.56
N ALA A 276 -54.30 -31.43 -62.95
CA ALA A 276 -54.23 -30.60 -61.77
C ALA A 276 -53.49 -31.35 -60.66
N ASP A 277 -52.24 -30.97 -60.39
CA ASP A 277 -51.60 -31.35 -59.15
C ASP A 277 -52.19 -30.49 -58.03
N LYS A 278 -52.84 -31.14 -57.05
CA LYS A 278 -53.61 -30.48 -56.01
C LYS A 278 -52.72 -29.85 -54.93
N ASN A 279 -51.40 -30.03 -55.00
CA ASN A 279 -50.46 -29.69 -53.93
C ASN A 279 -49.55 -28.47 -54.17
N SER A 280 -49.64 -27.74 -55.29
CA SER A 280 -48.88 -26.49 -55.43
C SER A 280 -49.54 -25.35 -54.65
N SER A 281 -48.89 -24.95 -53.56
CA SER A 281 -49.32 -23.93 -52.59
C SER A 281 -48.93 -22.50 -52.98
N GLY A 282 -48.70 -22.25 -54.27
CA GLY A 282 -48.23 -20.96 -54.78
C GLY A 282 -49.33 -19.88 -54.91
N PRO A 283 -48.95 -18.59 -54.89
CA PRO A 283 -49.87 -17.42 -55.00
C PRO A 283 -50.78 -17.45 -56.24
N TRP A 284 -50.41 -18.25 -57.24
CA TRP A 284 -51.09 -18.42 -58.52
C TRP A 284 -52.50 -18.99 -58.43
N ARG A 285 -52.85 -19.76 -57.38
CA ARG A 285 -54.24 -20.26 -57.23
C ARG A 285 -55.28 -19.13 -57.14
N LEU A 286 -54.90 -17.96 -56.62
CA LEU A 286 -55.80 -16.81 -56.53
C LEU A 286 -56.09 -16.19 -57.91
N PHE A 287 -55.12 -16.23 -58.82
CA PHE A 287 -55.28 -15.72 -60.17
C PHE A 287 -55.98 -16.73 -61.10
N GLN A 288 -55.78 -18.04 -60.86
CA GLN A 288 -56.38 -19.11 -61.66
C GLN A 288 -57.91 -19.20 -61.53
N LYS A 289 -58.49 -18.73 -60.41
CA LYS A 289 -59.94 -18.76 -60.17
C LYS A 289 -60.74 -17.78 -61.04
N ARG A 290 -60.06 -16.91 -61.81
CA ARG A 290 -60.68 -15.91 -62.71
C ARG A 290 -60.61 -16.30 -64.19
N ALA A 291 -59.79 -17.30 -64.55
CA ALA A 291 -59.70 -17.84 -65.90
C ALA A 291 -60.75 -18.94 -66.09
N GLY A 292 -61.92 -18.56 -66.61
CA GLY A 292 -62.93 -19.52 -67.07
C GLY A 292 -62.42 -20.34 -68.25
N ASN A 293 -62.94 -21.57 -68.39
CA ASN A 293 -62.71 -22.53 -69.48
C ASN A 293 -62.67 -21.84 -70.87
N GLY A 294 -61.48 -21.55 -71.37
CA GLY A 294 -61.25 -20.99 -72.71
C GLY A 294 -59.84 -21.30 -73.17
N SER A 295 -59.75 -22.20 -74.14
CA SER A 295 -58.51 -22.75 -74.72
C SER A 295 -57.88 -21.80 -75.75
N ASP A 296 -57.36 -20.65 -75.31
CA ASP A 296 -56.59 -19.73 -76.16
C ASP A 296 -55.24 -19.38 -75.51
N GLY A 297 -54.13 -19.78 -76.13
CA GLY A 297 -52.76 -19.55 -75.64
C GLY A 297 -52.33 -18.08 -75.50
N ILE A 298 -53.23 -17.13 -75.77
CA ILE A 298 -53.01 -15.67 -75.63
C ILE A 298 -53.38 -15.19 -74.21
N THR A 299 -54.29 -15.88 -73.49
CA THR A 299 -54.69 -15.49 -72.12
C THR A 299 -53.62 -15.79 -71.07
N GLY A 300 -52.86 -16.88 -71.23
CA GLY A 300 -51.78 -17.25 -70.32
C GLY A 300 -50.62 -16.25 -70.25
N LEU A 301 -50.38 -15.50 -71.34
CA LEU A 301 -49.36 -14.44 -71.39
C LEU A 301 -49.80 -13.17 -70.67
N SER A 302 -51.09 -12.80 -70.76
CA SER A 302 -51.64 -11.65 -70.03
C SER A 302 -51.69 -11.92 -68.52
N ASP A 303 -52.00 -13.16 -68.12
CA ASP A 303 -52.03 -13.59 -66.72
C ASP A 303 -50.63 -13.67 -66.09
N ALA A 304 -49.57 -13.84 -66.90
CA ALA A 304 -48.18 -13.84 -66.44
C ALA A 304 -47.59 -12.44 -66.17
N ILE A 305 -48.21 -11.36 -66.70
CA ILE A 305 -47.71 -9.98 -66.58
C ILE A 305 -47.78 -9.48 -65.15
N VAL A 306 -48.95 -9.60 -64.52
CA VAL A 306 -49.20 -9.03 -63.19
C VAL A 306 -48.23 -9.63 -62.17
N PRO A 307 -47.99 -10.95 -62.15
CA PRO A 307 -47.05 -11.52 -61.17
C PRO A 307 -45.60 -11.22 -61.50
N CYS A 308 -45.19 -11.15 -62.77
CA CYS A 308 -43.86 -10.66 -63.13
C CYS A 308 -43.64 -9.20 -62.68
N GLN A 309 -44.67 -8.35 -62.77
CA GLN A 309 -44.61 -6.96 -62.32
C GLN A 309 -44.52 -6.88 -60.79
N VAL A 310 -45.33 -7.64 -60.06
CA VAL A 310 -45.24 -7.74 -58.59
C VAL A 310 -43.85 -8.22 -58.17
N GLN A 311 -43.31 -9.26 -58.82
CA GLN A 311 -41.99 -9.77 -58.49
C GLN A 311 -40.85 -8.79 -58.84
N SER A 312 -41.01 -7.99 -59.90
CA SER A 312 -40.04 -6.93 -60.20
C SER A 312 -40.00 -5.82 -59.12
N VAL A 313 -41.15 -5.50 -58.52
CA VAL A 313 -41.24 -4.54 -57.41
C VAL A 313 -40.65 -5.15 -56.14
N GLN A 314 -41.01 -6.39 -55.81
CA GLN A 314 -40.45 -7.10 -54.64
C GLN A 314 -38.92 -7.22 -54.71
N LEU A 315 -38.36 -7.48 -55.90
CA LEU A 315 -36.92 -7.55 -56.10
C LEU A 315 -36.24 -6.18 -55.88
N LYS A 316 -36.87 -5.09 -56.32
CA LYS A 316 -36.36 -3.73 -56.15
C LYS A 316 -36.40 -3.28 -54.68
N ASP A 317 -37.46 -3.63 -53.96
CA ASP A 317 -37.58 -3.36 -52.54
C ASP A 317 -36.55 -4.18 -51.74
N ALA A 318 -36.37 -5.46 -52.10
CA ALA A 318 -35.34 -6.31 -51.52
C ALA A 318 -33.91 -5.78 -51.77
N ASP A 319 -33.61 -5.27 -52.97
CA ASP A 319 -32.34 -4.62 -53.29
C ASP A 319 -32.10 -3.37 -52.43
N THR A 320 -33.13 -2.53 -52.27
CA THR A 320 -33.03 -1.29 -51.47
C THR A 320 -32.81 -1.60 -49.99
N ASP A 321 -33.57 -2.56 -49.44
CA ASP A 321 -33.44 -3.01 -48.05
C ASP A 321 -32.05 -3.62 -47.80
N MET A 322 -31.56 -4.43 -48.74
CA MET A 322 -30.25 -5.07 -48.67
C MET A 322 -29.12 -4.03 -48.68
N LEU A 323 -29.14 -3.07 -49.60
CA LEU A 323 -28.13 -2.01 -49.68
C LEU A 323 -28.11 -1.15 -48.41
N SER A 324 -29.29 -0.86 -47.84
CA SER A 324 -29.38 -0.13 -46.57
C SER A 324 -28.81 -0.93 -45.41
N ALA A 325 -29.13 -2.23 -45.31
CA ALA A 325 -28.62 -3.12 -44.27
C ALA A 325 -27.09 -3.27 -44.35
N VAL A 326 -26.55 -3.51 -45.54
CA VAL A 326 -25.09 -3.58 -45.78
C VAL A 326 -24.40 -2.26 -45.42
N GLY A 327 -25.00 -1.12 -45.77
CA GLY A 327 -24.50 0.20 -45.38
C GLY A 327 -24.39 0.36 -43.86
N ARG A 328 -25.43 -0.01 -43.12
CA ARG A 328 -25.44 0.01 -41.64
C ARG A 328 -24.41 -0.93 -41.03
N ILE A 329 -24.20 -2.11 -41.62
CA ILE A 329 -23.18 -3.06 -41.18
C ILE A 329 -21.79 -2.45 -41.33
N ILE A 330 -21.47 -1.87 -42.50
CA ILE A 330 -20.16 -1.26 -42.76
C ILE A 330 -19.88 -0.09 -41.81
N GLU A 331 -20.87 0.79 -41.58
CA GLU A 331 -20.72 1.92 -40.66
C GLU A 331 -20.45 1.45 -39.22
N ASN A 332 -21.20 0.46 -38.76
CA ASN A 332 -21.00 -0.12 -37.44
C ASN A 332 -19.64 -0.81 -37.29
N LEU A 333 -19.20 -1.57 -38.29
CA LEU A 333 -17.88 -2.22 -38.28
C LEU A 333 -16.74 -1.20 -38.23
N LYS A 334 -16.86 -0.07 -38.94
CA LYS A 334 -15.88 1.03 -38.87
C LYS A 334 -15.84 1.65 -37.46
N ARG A 335 -17.01 1.90 -36.86
CA ARG A 335 -17.13 2.43 -35.49
C ARG A 335 -16.54 1.48 -34.45
N ILE A 336 -16.80 0.19 -34.59
CA ILE A 336 -16.22 -0.85 -33.71
C ILE A 336 -14.69 -0.86 -33.83
N GLY A 337 -14.15 -0.80 -35.05
CA GLY A 337 -12.70 -0.81 -35.29
C GLY A 337 -11.97 0.40 -34.70
N SER A 338 -12.56 1.60 -34.80
CA SER A 338 -11.97 2.80 -34.20
C SER A 338 -11.97 2.75 -32.68
N GLU A 339 -13.10 2.38 -32.06
CA GLU A 339 -13.21 2.27 -30.59
C GLU A 339 -12.22 1.25 -30.01
N ILE A 340 -12.02 0.11 -30.69
CA ILE A 340 -11.08 -0.92 -30.25
C ILE A 340 -9.63 -0.48 -30.39
N THR A 341 -9.31 0.28 -31.44
CA THR A 341 -7.95 0.81 -31.62
C THR A 341 -7.58 1.75 -30.48
N VAL A 342 -8.51 2.61 -30.07
CA VAL A 342 -8.32 3.53 -28.94
C VAL A 342 -8.21 2.75 -27.63
N MET A 343 -9.13 1.83 -27.38
CA MET A 343 -9.13 0.97 -26.19
C MET A 343 -7.83 0.16 -26.05
N ALA A 344 -7.29 -0.37 -27.15
CA ALA A 344 -6.01 -1.08 -27.18
C ALA A 344 -4.79 -0.17 -26.94
N GLY A 345 -4.91 1.13 -27.22
CA GLY A 345 -3.92 2.14 -26.88
C GLY A 345 -3.93 2.48 -25.39
N GLU A 346 -5.13 2.74 -24.85
CA GLU A 346 -5.37 3.00 -23.42
C GLU A 346 -4.88 1.82 -22.56
N MET A 347 -5.20 0.58 -22.94
CA MET A 347 -4.73 -0.61 -22.22
C MET A 347 -3.20 -0.78 -22.26
N ARG A 348 -2.54 -0.42 -23.38
CA ARG A 348 -1.07 -0.45 -23.46
C ARG A 348 -0.42 0.61 -22.58
N SER A 349 -1.04 1.78 -22.48
CA SER A 349 -0.59 2.85 -21.57
C SER A 349 -0.72 2.41 -20.10
N LEU A 350 -1.86 1.81 -19.74
CA LEU A 350 -2.14 1.26 -18.41
C LEU A 350 -1.11 0.20 -17.99
N ALA A 351 -0.77 -0.71 -18.90
CA ALA A 351 0.23 -1.78 -18.66
C ALA A 351 1.68 -1.27 -18.55
N GLY A 352 1.94 0.03 -18.71
CA GLY A 352 3.28 0.61 -18.59
C GLY A 352 4.23 0.29 -19.75
N ALA A 353 3.75 -0.34 -20.82
CA ALA A 353 4.57 -0.76 -21.97
C ALA A 353 4.99 0.41 -22.90
N GLY A 354 4.62 1.66 -22.57
CA GLY A 354 4.93 2.85 -23.37
C GLY A 354 6.24 3.58 -23.01
N SER A 355 6.85 3.32 -21.84
CA SER A 355 8.02 4.07 -21.36
C SER A 355 9.25 3.15 -21.26
N GLN A 356 9.95 2.99 -22.38
CA GLN A 356 11.03 2.02 -22.61
C GLN A 356 12.36 2.31 -21.86
N LYS A 357 12.38 3.10 -20.78
CA LYS A 357 13.64 3.53 -20.14
C LYS A 357 13.66 3.75 -18.63
N GLU A 358 12.55 3.61 -17.94
CA GLU A 358 12.53 3.75 -16.47
C GLU A 358 12.59 2.34 -15.88
N GLU A 359 13.54 2.09 -14.96
CA GLU A 359 13.38 1.00 -13.99
C GLU A 359 11.93 1.07 -13.50
N SER A 360 11.20 -0.06 -13.54
CA SER A 360 9.79 -0.09 -13.17
C SER A 360 9.60 0.69 -11.87
N PHE A 361 8.66 1.64 -11.84
CA PHE A 361 8.36 2.45 -10.66
C PHE A 361 8.28 1.61 -9.37
N LEU A 362 7.74 0.39 -9.48
CA LEU A 362 7.65 -0.58 -8.37
C LEU A 362 9.03 -1.04 -7.88
N SER A 363 10.02 -1.15 -8.75
CA SER A 363 11.41 -1.51 -8.39
C SER A 363 12.12 -0.36 -7.66
N ASP A 364 11.93 0.90 -8.08
CA ASP A 364 12.45 2.05 -7.33
C ASP A 364 11.80 2.14 -5.92
N LEU A 365 10.49 1.92 -5.87
CA LEU A 365 9.72 1.87 -4.64
C LEU A 365 10.17 0.73 -3.70
N GLU A 366 10.42 -0.47 -4.25
CA GLU A 366 10.97 -1.61 -3.50
C GLU A 366 12.36 -1.31 -2.92
N LYS A 367 13.28 -0.75 -3.72
CA LYS A 367 14.62 -0.34 -3.24
C LYS A 367 14.52 0.66 -2.09
N LYS A 368 13.66 1.67 -2.22
CA LYS A 368 13.44 2.70 -1.19
C LYS A 368 12.81 2.12 0.08
N PHE A 369 11.88 1.18 -0.05
CA PHE A 369 11.32 0.48 1.12
C PHE A 369 12.32 -0.41 1.82
N SER A 370 13.19 -1.09 1.06
CA SER A 370 14.27 -1.88 1.67
C SER A 370 15.22 -0.98 2.50
N LEU A 371 15.50 0.24 2.02
CA LEU A 371 16.30 1.22 2.77
C LEU A 371 15.57 1.69 4.03
N LEU A 372 14.27 1.99 3.95
CA LEU A 372 13.45 2.39 5.08
C LEU A 372 13.36 1.27 6.14
N ALA A 373 13.13 0.03 5.72
CA ALA A 373 13.10 -1.14 6.60
C ALA A 373 14.45 -1.33 7.30
N GLY A 374 15.56 -1.13 6.59
CA GLY A 374 16.90 -1.13 7.17
C GLY A 374 17.09 -0.04 8.23
N ALA A 375 16.62 1.19 7.96
CA ALA A 375 16.68 2.29 8.92
C ALA A 375 15.86 1.98 10.19
N LEU A 376 14.63 1.46 10.05
CA LEU A 376 13.78 1.03 11.16
C LEU A 376 14.43 -0.07 12.01
N ALA A 377 15.04 -1.06 11.37
CA ALA A 377 15.78 -2.11 12.07
C ALA A 377 16.93 -1.52 12.91
N SER A 378 17.67 -0.55 12.36
CA SER A 378 18.74 0.14 13.10
C SER A 378 18.21 0.97 14.28
N TYR A 379 17.06 1.66 14.14
CA TYR A 379 16.41 2.33 15.28
C TYR A 379 16.01 1.33 16.37
N GLY A 380 15.49 0.15 15.99
CA GLY A 380 15.13 -0.93 16.92
C GLY A 380 16.35 -1.47 17.69
N GLU A 381 17.48 -1.66 17.01
CA GLU A 381 18.72 -2.14 17.64
C GLU A 381 19.26 -1.13 18.67
N ILE A 382 19.29 0.15 18.32
CA ILE A 382 19.77 1.21 19.22
C ILE A 382 18.82 1.43 20.40
N ASN A 383 17.51 1.34 20.19
CA ASN A 383 16.54 1.40 21.29
C ASN A 383 16.75 0.25 22.29
N ARG A 384 17.09 -0.95 21.83
CA ARG A 384 17.41 -2.08 22.72
C ARG A 384 18.72 -1.85 23.47
N GLU A 385 19.76 -1.40 22.78
CA GLU A 385 21.06 -1.08 23.39
C GLU A 385 20.93 0.03 24.44
N TRP A 386 20.09 1.02 24.16
CA TRP A 386 19.75 2.10 25.08
C TRP A 386 19.07 1.60 26.34
N SER A 387 18.02 0.80 26.16
CA SER A 387 17.24 0.24 27.28
C SER A 387 18.14 -0.59 28.18
N ALA A 388 19.01 -1.43 27.59
CA ALA A 388 20.02 -2.19 28.33
C ALA A 388 21.05 -1.30 29.05
N SER A 389 21.37 -0.12 28.50
CA SER A 389 22.26 0.85 29.16
C SER A 389 21.57 1.54 30.34
N MET A 390 20.29 1.90 30.22
CA MET A 390 19.51 2.49 31.32
C MET A 390 19.21 1.51 32.44
N GLU A 391 18.97 0.23 32.12
CA GLU A 391 18.85 -0.82 33.13
C GLU A 391 20.14 -0.95 33.94
N ARG A 392 21.30 -0.93 33.27
CA ARG A 392 22.62 -0.96 33.95
C ARG A 392 22.87 0.29 34.79
N VAL A 393 22.52 1.48 34.29
CA VAL A 393 22.61 2.73 35.06
C VAL A 393 21.73 2.66 36.32
N THR A 394 20.50 2.19 36.18
CA THR A 394 19.54 2.08 37.30
C THR A 394 20.01 1.05 38.32
N ALA A 395 20.53 -0.10 37.87
CA ALA A 395 21.08 -1.13 38.75
C ALA A 395 22.29 -0.60 39.55
N SER A 396 23.25 0.02 38.88
CA SER A 396 24.46 0.50 39.55
C SER A 396 24.19 1.74 40.44
N ALA A 397 23.26 2.63 40.05
CA ALA A 397 22.79 3.71 40.93
C ALA A 397 22.13 3.17 42.22
N ARG A 398 21.47 2.01 42.14
CA ARG A 398 20.93 1.30 43.30
C ARG A 398 22.06 0.78 44.20
N ASP A 399 23.12 0.22 43.63
CA ASP A 399 24.29 -0.24 44.38
C ASP A 399 25.01 0.93 45.06
N MET A 400 25.18 2.06 44.37
CA MET A 400 25.70 3.30 44.97
C MET A 400 24.85 3.77 46.16
N THR A 401 23.52 3.64 46.07
CA THR A 401 22.63 3.96 47.18
C THR A 401 22.86 3.06 48.40
N LEU A 402 23.25 1.79 48.21
CA LEU A 402 23.61 0.89 49.31
C LEU A 402 24.89 1.34 50.01
N TYR A 403 25.95 1.66 49.25
CA TYR A 403 27.20 2.16 49.82
C TYR A 403 27.02 3.49 50.57
N ILE A 404 26.18 4.38 50.05
CA ILE A 404 25.85 5.65 50.72
C ILE A 404 25.17 5.42 52.07
N ARG A 405 24.26 4.43 52.17
CA ARG A 405 23.65 4.04 53.46
C ARG A 405 24.68 3.50 54.45
N GLU A 406 25.70 2.78 53.96
CA GLU A 406 26.79 2.31 54.81
C GLU A 406 27.63 3.49 55.35
N ILE A 407 27.96 4.47 54.51
CA ILE A 407 28.67 5.69 54.94
C ILE A 407 27.81 6.51 55.92
N ASP A 408 26.48 6.58 55.71
CA ASP A 408 25.60 7.30 56.64
C ASP A 408 25.57 6.63 58.02
N ARG A 409 25.52 5.29 58.04
CA ARG A 409 25.61 4.50 59.27
C ARG A 409 26.93 4.75 60.01
N ILE A 410 28.03 4.86 59.27
CA ILE A 410 29.35 5.24 59.81
C ILE A 410 29.30 6.67 60.37
N GLY A 411 28.66 7.61 59.68
CA GLY A 411 28.46 8.99 60.14
C GLY A 411 27.72 9.06 61.48
N ILE A 412 26.66 8.26 61.64
CA ILE A 412 25.89 8.13 62.89
C ILE A 412 26.74 7.52 64.00
N GLN A 413 27.50 6.45 63.72
CA GLN A 413 28.42 5.84 64.70
C GLN A 413 29.48 6.83 65.17
N MET A 414 30.08 7.58 64.25
CA MET A 414 31.06 8.61 64.56
C MET A 414 30.49 9.69 65.47
N ARG A 415 29.21 10.07 65.28
CA ARG A 415 28.51 11.03 66.14
C ARG A 415 28.30 10.49 67.55
N MET A 416 27.92 9.23 67.68
CA MET A 416 27.74 8.58 68.99
C MET A 416 29.06 8.50 69.75
N ILE A 417 30.14 8.13 69.05
CA ILE A 417 31.49 8.05 69.61
C ILE A 417 31.98 9.44 70.05
N ALA A 418 31.76 10.47 69.23
CA ALA A 418 32.05 11.85 69.57
C ALA A 418 31.29 12.31 70.83
N LEU A 419 30.00 11.99 70.92
CA LEU A 419 29.17 12.35 72.07
C LEU A 419 29.67 11.68 73.35
N ASN A 420 29.93 10.37 73.30
CA ASN A 420 30.46 9.62 74.44
C ASN A 420 31.83 10.16 74.89
N ALA A 421 32.71 10.49 73.93
CA ALA A 421 34.00 11.11 74.19
C ALA A 421 33.85 12.50 74.84
N GLY A 422 32.89 13.31 74.38
CA GLY A 422 32.59 14.61 74.98
C GLY A 422 32.10 14.52 76.42
N ILE A 423 31.24 13.54 76.73
CA ILE A 423 30.75 13.28 78.09
C ILE A 423 31.89 12.79 79.01
N HIS A 424 32.76 11.90 78.53
CA HIS A 424 33.93 11.43 79.27
C HIS A 424 34.94 12.56 79.50
N ALA A 425 35.18 13.41 78.50
CA ALA A 425 36.06 14.57 78.61
C ALA A 425 35.54 15.58 79.65
N ALA A 426 34.22 15.77 79.74
CA ALA A 426 33.60 16.62 80.77
C ALA A 426 33.80 16.08 82.19
N HIS A 427 33.79 14.74 82.37
CA HIS A 427 34.04 14.10 83.68
C HIS A 427 35.49 14.28 84.16
N LEU A 428 36.45 14.37 83.25
CA LEU A 428 37.87 14.63 83.55
C LEU A 428 38.17 16.10 83.89
N GLY A 429 37.17 17.00 83.79
CA GLY A 429 37.32 18.41 84.13
C GLY A 429 38.41 19.11 83.30
N GLN A 430 39.35 19.79 83.96
CA GLN A 430 40.44 20.50 83.27
C GLN A 430 41.39 19.58 82.50
N GLU A 431 41.59 18.33 82.96
CA GLU A 431 42.48 17.37 82.29
C GLU A 431 41.88 16.88 80.95
N GLY A 432 40.54 16.87 80.82
CA GLY A 432 39.82 16.44 79.60
C GLY A 432 39.47 17.54 78.60
N ALA A 433 39.77 18.81 78.89
CA ALA A 433 39.32 19.95 78.07
C ALA A 433 39.74 19.86 76.59
N ALA A 434 40.98 19.41 76.32
CA ALA A 434 41.49 19.22 74.96
C ALA A 434 40.76 18.10 74.21
N LEU A 435 40.44 16.99 74.90
CA LEU A 435 39.67 15.88 74.34
C LEU A 435 38.22 16.28 74.06
N GLY A 436 37.63 17.17 74.86
CA GLY A 436 36.30 17.73 74.62
C GLY A 436 36.22 18.51 73.30
N ILE A 437 37.24 19.35 73.01
CA ILE A 437 37.33 20.10 71.74
C ILE A 437 37.51 19.14 70.55
N LEU A 438 38.28 18.06 70.72
CA LEU A 438 38.47 17.03 69.69
C LEU A 438 37.16 16.27 69.42
N ALA A 439 36.42 15.91 70.47
CA ALA A 439 35.11 15.29 70.38
C ALA A 439 34.10 16.19 69.64
N GLU A 440 34.05 17.48 69.96
CA GLU A 440 33.21 18.45 69.24
C GLU A 440 33.60 18.56 67.75
N SER A 441 34.90 18.53 67.46
CA SER A 441 35.41 18.55 66.08
C SER A 441 35.01 17.30 65.28
N ILE A 442 35.02 16.12 65.91
CA ILE A 442 34.52 14.87 65.32
C ILE A 442 33.01 14.97 65.06
N SER A 443 32.24 15.50 66.01
CA SER A 443 30.79 15.68 65.83
C SER A 443 30.48 16.65 64.67
N ARG A 444 31.21 17.75 64.57
CA ARG A 444 31.07 18.71 63.45
C ARG A 444 31.37 18.04 62.11
N LEU A 445 32.41 17.22 62.04
CA LEU A 445 32.77 16.51 60.82
C LEU A 445 31.72 15.45 60.44
N SER A 446 31.20 14.70 61.40
CA SER A 446 30.08 13.76 61.18
C SER A 446 28.84 14.46 60.60
N ASN A 447 28.51 15.65 61.10
CA ASN A 447 27.40 16.44 60.56
C ASN A 447 27.67 16.92 59.13
N GLU A 448 28.90 17.35 58.83
CA GLU A 448 29.30 17.72 57.46
C GLU A 448 29.22 16.50 56.51
N THR A 449 29.66 15.33 56.97
CA THR A 449 29.55 14.08 56.24
C THR A 449 28.11 13.70 55.93
N SER A 450 27.21 13.71 56.92
CA SER A 450 25.79 13.40 56.69
C SER A 450 25.14 14.35 55.68
N ARG A 451 25.44 15.67 55.73
CA ARG A 451 24.90 16.62 54.75
C ARG A 451 25.35 16.28 53.32
N LYS A 452 26.62 15.91 53.11
CA LYS A 452 27.13 15.51 51.79
C LYS A 452 26.47 14.22 51.29
N ILE A 453 26.23 13.27 52.18
CA ILE A 453 25.53 12.01 51.87
C ILE A 453 24.09 12.29 51.42
N ASP A 454 23.39 13.22 52.07
CA ASP A 454 22.03 13.60 51.70
C ASP A 454 21.98 14.22 50.29
N GLU A 455 22.93 15.09 49.95
CA GLU A 455 23.05 15.68 48.62
C GLU A 455 23.32 14.63 47.52
N ILE A 456 24.24 13.70 47.77
CA ILE A 456 24.54 12.60 46.82
C ILE A 456 23.32 11.68 46.68
N SER A 457 22.65 11.34 47.79
CA SER A 457 21.44 10.52 47.80
C SER A 457 20.31 11.15 46.98
N GLY A 458 20.12 12.47 47.10
CA GLY A 458 19.14 13.21 46.31
C GLY A 458 19.46 13.18 44.82
N THR A 459 20.74 13.33 44.48
CA THR A 459 21.21 13.29 43.08
C THR A 459 21.01 11.90 42.46
N LEU A 460 21.33 10.82 43.18
CA LEU A 460 21.10 9.45 42.71
C LEU A 460 19.62 9.12 42.52
N ARG A 461 18.75 9.60 43.42
CA ARG A 461 17.30 9.42 43.26
C ARG A 461 16.80 10.09 41.98
N ALA A 462 17.24 11.32 41.72
CA ALA A 462 16.90 12.02 40.50
C ALA A 462 17.42 11.30 39.24
N VAL A 463 18.61 10.70 39.29
CA VAL A 463 19.15 9.85 38.21
C VAL A 463 18.24 8.64 37.96
N MET A 464 17.81 7.95 39.02
CA MET A 464 16.93 6.78 38.90
C MET A 464 15.56 7.13 38.32
N ASP A 465 14.98 8.27 38.73
CA ASP A 465 13.68 8.74 38.22
C ASP A 465 13.77 9.14 36.74
N GLU A 466 14.84 9.83 36.36
CA GLU A 466 15.10 10.25 34.97
C GLU A 466 15.36 9.03 34.06
N ALA A 467 16.17 8.06 34.50
CA ALA A 467 16.42 6.83 33.75
C ALA A 467 15.14 5.96 33.62
N GLY A 468 14.35 5.84 34.70
CA GLY A 468 13.12 5.05 34.72
C GLY A 468 11.99 5.64 33.87
N SER A 469 11.74 6.94 33.98
CA SER A 469 10.71 7.62 33.18
C SER A 469 10.98 7.53 31.68
N PHE A 470 12.26 7.63 31.28
CA PHE A 470 12.66 7.51 29.88
C PHE A 470 12.52 6.08 29.34
N ALA A 471 12.87 5.07 30.15
CA ALA A 471 12.69 3.66 29.78
C ALA A 471 11.20 3.31 29.56
N LEU A 472 10.30 3.84 30.39
CA LEU A 472 8.85 3.65 30.26
C LEU A 472 8.28 4.33 29.00
N HIS A 473 8.75 5.53 28.66
CA HIS A 473 8.30 6.25 27.47
C HIS A 473 8.67 5.55 26.15
N ARG A 474 9.79 4.81 26.10
CA ARG A 474 10.19 4.07 24.89
C ARG A 474 9.64 2.64 24.80
N THR A 475 9.24 2.04 25.93
CA THR A 475 8.67 0.68 25.97
C THR A 475 7.16 0.65 25.77
N SER A 476 6.47 1.79 25.81
CA SER A 476 5.06 1.92 25.43
C SER A 476 4.91 2.52 24.02
N PRO A 477 4.98 1.72 22.94
CA PRO A 477 4.52 2.16 21.63
C PRO A 477 2.98 2.27 21.54
N ASP A 478 2.24 1.86 22.59
CA ASP A 478 0.78 1.64 22.53
C ASP A 478 -0.06 2.58 23.42
N GLY A 479 0.43 3.81 23.65
CA GLY A 479 -0.23 4.79 24.51
C GLY A 479 -1.38 5.59 23.86
N ARG A 480 -1.68 5.39 22.57
CA ARG A 480 -2.74 6.14 21.87
C ARG A 480 -3.53 5.26 20.89
N ASN A 481 -4.24 4.24 21.37
CA ASN A 481 -5.49 3.83 20.69
C ASN A 481 -6.42 2.94 21.55
N ARG A 482 -6.68 3.35 22.79
CA ARG A 482 -7.80 2.81 23.59
C ARG A 482 -8.56 3.94 24.28
N SER A 483 -9.15 4.84 23.49
CA SER A 483 -10.27 5.69 23.91
C SER A 483 -10.81 6.43 22.68
N GLY A 484 -11.97 6.03 22.19
CA GLY A 484 -12.67 6.63 21.06
C GLY A 484 -13.56 5.62 20.37
#